data_AF-A0A7J2Y6G0-F1
#
_entry.id   AF-A0A7J2Y6G0-F1
#
_cell.length_a   1.000
_cell.length_b   1.000
_cell.length_c   1.000
_cell.angle_alpha   90.00
_cell.angle_beta   90.00
_cell.angle_gamma   90.00
#
_symmetry.space_group_name_H-M   'P 1'
#
loop_
_entity.id
_entity.type
_entity.pdbx_description
1 polymer ?
#
loop_
_entity_poly.entity_id
_entity_poly.type
_entity_poly.pdbx_seq_one_letter_code
_entity_poly.pdbx_strand_id
1 'polypeptide(L)'
;MKFWKKDKVEAKPAPKPQPKPTPKPEPTSAGAKAEPAVGPEKGTAASPGTVAVTLPKPQTPTSPTGPVEAIPAAHHSLVELGLTTPATMGIFERRVAAYPEGAAAFAKDYQERPYRAVTRVLVDWLAVRASTEFDPPKLLGEVNLRLSSFGLAAELKELTWLDQELGLRKGRVLLGGREKIVRFKDPRDFMKGINDLIAPRRAVFLELETWSDEFAFILVREPRWDRLVASEAVVVKAPQTASGGQCGECGAPVGKYWHDCLTCGAVFERE
;
A
#
# COMPACT_ATOMS: atom_id res chain seq x y z
N MET A 1 0.17 -6.07 -57.80
CA MET A 1 -0.35 -4.73 -58.15
C MET A 1 -1.82 -4.70 -57.72
N LYS A 2 -2.18 -3.89 -56.70
CA LYS A 2 -2.79 -2.54 -56.84
C LYS A 2 -4.24 -2.67 -57.40
N PHE A 3 -5.33 -2.21 -56.79
CA PHE A 3 -5.56 -1.03 -55.95
C PHE A 3 -6.90 -1.17 -55.18
N TRP A 4 -6.88 -0.68 -53.94
CA TRP A 4 -8.03 -0.25 -53.14
C TRP A 4 -8.69 0.98 -53.79
N LYS A 5 -10.02 1.05 -53.82
CA LYS A 5 -10.76 2.31 -54.03
C LYS A 5 -11.25 2.86 -52.68
N LYS A 6 -10.64 3.98 -52.28
CA LYS A 6 -11.21 5.12 -51.55
C LYS A 6 -12.46 5.64 -52.31
N ASP A 7 -13.46 6.36 -51.81
CA ASP A 7 -13.75 7.15 -50.61
C ASP A 7 -15.29 7.34 -50.60
N LYS A 8 -15.94 7.39 -49.44
CA LYS A 8 -16.76 8.56 -49.05
C LYS A 8 -17.27 8.43 -47.62
N VAL A 9 -16.80 9.39 -46.82
CA VAL A 9 -17.31 9.78 -45.51
C VAL A 9 -18.67 10.43 -45.72
N GLU A 10 -19.72 9.89 -45.12
CA GLU A 10 -20.94 10.64 -44.84
C GLU A 10 -20.97 11.06 -43.37
N ALA A 11 -21.25 12.34 -43.19
CA ALA A 11 -21.25 13.03 -41.91
C ALA A 11 -22.37 12.51 -41.00
N LYS A 12 -22.02 12.38 -39.72
CA LYS A 12 -22.93 12.07 -38.61
C LYS A 12 -24.04 13.14 -38.52
N PRO A 13 -25.32 12.76 -38.36
CA PRO A 13 -26.34 13.71 -37.92
C PRO A 13 -26.08 14.14 -36.47
N ALA A 14 -26.19 15.44 -36.23
CA ALA A 14 -26.09 16.06 -34.92
C ALA A 14 -27.18 15.53 -33.94
N PRO A 15 -26.88 15.46 -32.62
CA PRO A 15 -27.79 14.94 -31.62
C PRO A 15 -29.00 15.86 -31.41
N LYS A 16 -30.19 15.26 -31.32
CA LYS A 16 -31.44 15.95 -30.96
C LYS A 16 -31.36 16.54 -29.54
N PRO A 17 -31.94 17.72 -29.30
CA PRO A 17 -31.83 18.44 -28.02
C PRO A 17 -32.57 17.71 -26.89
N GLN A 18 -31.91 17.67 -25.71
CA GLN A 18 -32.51 17.27 -24.43
C GLN A 18 -33.50 18.33 -23.94
N PRO A 19 -34.70 17.97 -23.45
CA PRO A 19 -35.50 18.84 -22.61
C PRO A 19 -35.07 18.73 -21.13
N LYS A 20 -34.90 19.88 -20.46
CA LYS A 20 -34.91 20.07 -18.99
C LYS A 20 -35.89 21.23 -18.71
N PRO A 21 -36.32 21.45 -17.45
CA PRO A 21 -37.05 20.56 -16.54
C PRO A 21 -38.42 21.18 -16.16
N THR A 22 -39.38 20.40 -15.67
CA THR A 22 -40.63 20.94 -15.07
C THR A 22 -40.68 20.59 -13.58
N PRO A 23 -41.02 21.53 -12.68
CA PRO A 23 -40.82 21.39 -11.22
C PRO A 23 -42.03 20.84 -10.45
N LYS A 24 -41.73 20.03 -9.41
CA LYS A 24 -42.38 19.76 -8.08
C LYS A 24 -43.90 19.41 -8.02
N PRO A 25 -44.36 18.58 -7.05
CA PRO A 25 -44.32 18.97 -5.63
C PRO A 25 -43.94 17.87 -4.61
N GLU A 26 -43.39 18.34 -3.48
CA GLU A 26 -43.41 17.66 -2.18
C GLU A 26 -44.86 17.50 -1.68
N PRO A 27 -45.11 16.50 -0.82
CA PRO A 27 -46.00 16.69 0.30
C PRO A 27 -45.19 16.87 1.60
N THR A 28 -45.51 17.98 2.24
CA THR A 28 -45.18 18.44 3.57
C THR A 28 -45.51 17.46 4.70
N SER A 29 -44.68 17.58 5.73
CA SER A 29 -44.89 17.31 7.16
C SER A 29 -46.33 17.30 7.72
N ALA A 30 -46.58 16.32 8.59
CA ALA A 30 -47.22 16.46 9.90
C ALA A 30 -46.72 15.27 10.76
N GLY A 31 -46.21 15.37 11.98
CA GLY A 31 -46.44 16.35 13.04
C GLY A 31 -47.30 15.72 14.14
N ALA A 32 -46.68 15.07 15.14
CA ALA A 32 -47.16 14.85 16.53
C ALA A 32 -46.26 13.77 17.17
N LYS A 33 -45.31 14.07 18.07
CA LYS A 33 -45.42 14.56 19.46
C LYS A 33 -46.23 13.61 20.37
N ALA A 34 -45.52 12.77 21.13
CA ALA A 34 -45.84 12.40 22.51
C ALA A 34 -44.72 11.52 23.13
N GLU A 35 -43.84 12.15 23.91
CA GLU A 35 -43.37 11.62 25.20
C GLU A 35 -44.30 12.23 26.29
N PRO A 36 -44.28 11.83 27.58
CA PRO A 36 -43.48 10.79 28.27
C PRO A 36 -44.28 9.94 29.29
N ALA A 37 -43.65 8.91 29.90
CA ALA A 37 -43.51 8.79 31.37
C ALA A 37 -43.06 7.38 31.85
N VAL A 38 -41.91 7.36 32.55
CA VAL A 38 -41.59 6.67 33.82
C VAL A 38 -41.90 5.15 33.92
N GLY A 39 -40.90 4.27 33.93
CA GLY A 39 -40.24 3.82 35.18
C GLY A 39 -39.75 2.36 35.05
N PRO A 40 -38.88 1.88 35.95
CA PRO A 40 -37.74 1.01 35.60
C PRO A 40 -37.93 -0.46 36.04
N GLU A 41 -37.47 -1.43 35.23
CA GLU A 41 -37.19 -2.78 35.75
C GLU A 41 -35.92 -3.41 35.15
N LYS A 42 -35.15 -4.00 36.07
CA LYS A 42 -33.94 -4.77 35.89
C LYS A 42 -34.13 -5.94 34.94
N GLY A 43 -33.15 -6.16 34.08
CA GLY A 43 -33.00 -7.39 33.32
C GLY A 43 -31.61 -7.52 32.74
N THR A 44 -30.67 -8.01 33.54
CA THR A 44 -29.34 -8.43 33.09
C THR A 44 -29.50 -9.63 32.15
N ALA A 45 -29.41 -9.39 30.84
CA ALA A 45 -29.30 -10.44 29.84
C ALA A 45 -27.86 -10.45 29.30
N ALA A 46 -27.16 -11.54 29.59
CA ALA A 46 -25.83 -11.83 29.11
C ALA A 46 -25.83 -11.95 27.57
N SER A 47 -25.01 -11.15 26.91
CA SER A 47 -24.65 -11.37 25.50
C SER A 47 -23.71 -12.58 25.40
N PRO A 48 -23.87 -13.48 24.41
CA PRO A 48 -22.98 -14.61 24.22
C PRO A 48 -21.60 -14.12 23.81
N GLY A 49 -20.58 -14.61 24.52
CA GLY A 49 -19.19 -14.24 24.35
C GLY A 49 -18.69 -14.50 22.92
N THR A 50 -18.30 -13.43 22.25
CA THR A 50 -17.28 -13.52 21.20
C THR A 50 -16.01 -13.97 21.87
N VAL A 51 -15.59 -15.22 21.64
CA VAL A 51 -14.26 -15.69 22.03
C VAL A 51 -13.28 -14.86 21.23
N ALA A 52 -12.74 -13.82 21.86
CA ALA A 52 -11.63 -13.05 21.32
C ALA A 52 -10.45 -14.01 21.25
N VAL A 53 -10.20 -14.55 20.05
CA VAL A 53 -8.93 -15.18 19.74
C VAL A 53 -7.88 -14.08 19.90
N THR A 54 -7.25 -14.08 21.07
CA THR A 54 -6.18 -13.13 21.38
C THR A 54 -4.97 -13.69 20.67
N LEU A 55 -4.79 -13.27 19.41
CA LEU A 55 -3.54 -13.53 18.71
C LEU A 55 -2.42 -12.93 19.55
N PRO A 56 -1.35 -13.68 19.86
CA PRO A 56 -0.21 -13.13 20.60
C PRO A 56 0.31 -11.93 19.82
N LYS A 57 0.31 -10.76 20.49
CA LYS A 57 0.93 -9.55 19.97
C LYS A 57 2.37 -9.90 19.63
N PRO A 58 2.88 -9.53 18.42
CA PRO A 58 4.30 -9.67 18.12
C PRO A 58 5.10 -9.07 19.27
N GLN A 59 6.08 -9.82 19.78
CA GLN A 59 6.81 -9.40 20.98
C GLN A 59 7.42 -8.02 20.71
N THR A 60 7.11 -7.07 21.60
CA THR A 60 7.86 -5.82 21.64
C THR A 60 9.31 -6.20 21.90
N PRO A 61 10.27 -5.84 21.03
CA PRO A 61 11.65 -6.27 21.21
C PRO A 61 12.13 -5.86 22.61
N THR A 62 12.57 -6.83 23.40
CA THR A 62 13.40 -6.56 24.58
C THR A 62 14.57 -5.74 24.06
N SER A 63 14.77 -4.51 24.55
CA SER A 63 15.81 -3.60 24.03
C SER A 63 17.17 -4.31 24.07
N PRO A 64 17.68 -4.79 22.92
CA PRO A 64 18.89 -5.60 22.90
C PRO A 64 20.08 -4.70 23.17
N THR A 65 21.09 -5.18 23.89
CA THR A 65 22.17 -4.31 24.41
C THR A 65 23.32 -4.11 23.41
N GLY A 66 23.31 -4.83 22.28
CA GLY A 66 24.31 -4.70 21.23
C GLY A 66 24.00 -5.52 19.96
N PRO A 67 24.91 -5.51 18.96
CA PRO A 67 24.66 -6.11 17.63
C PRO A 67 24.36 -7.61 17.65
N VAL A 68 25.01 -8.33 18.57
CA VAL A 68 24.85 -9.79 18.75
C VAL A 68 23.41 -10.17 19.09
N GLU A 69 22.67 -9.28 19.74
CA GLU A 69 21.26 -9.49 20.09
C GLU A 69 20.32 -8.77 19.10
N ALA A 70 20.69 -7.58 18.64
CA ALA A 70 19.85 -6.76 17.78
C ALA A 70 19.62 -7.36 16.39
N ILE A 71 20.65 -7.95 15.77
CA ILE A 71 20.54 -8.52 14.41
C ILE A 71 19.62 -9.76 14.42
N PRO A 72 19.82 -10.76 15.30
CA PRO A 72 18.91 -11.89 15.38
C PRO A 72 17.48 -11.49 15.76
N ALA A 73 17.30 -10.54 16.70
CA ALA A 73 15.98 -10.05 17.09
C ALA A 73 15.24 -9.37 15.93
N ALA A 74 15.92 -8.48 15.20
CA ALA A 74 15.36 -7.82 14.02
C ALA A 74 14.96 -8.82 12.94
N HIS A 75 15.82 -9.79 12.63
CA HIS A 75 15.53 -10.83 11.63
C HIS A 75 14.37 -11.72 12.07
N HIS A 76 14.33 -12.13 13.34
CA HIS A 76 13.23 -12.91 13.89
C HIS A 76 11.88 -12.19 13.73
N SER A 77 11.83 -10.89 14.03
CA SER A 77 10.62 -10.08 13.80
C SER A 77 10.18 -10.11 12.32
N LEU A 78 11.11 -10.01 11.37
CA LEU A 78 10.78 -10.12 9.94
C LEU A 78 10.20 -11.49 9.56
N VAL A 79 10.71 -12.56 10.16
CA VAL A 79 10.19 -13.92 9.97
C VAL A 79 8.78 -14.05 10.55
N GLU A 80 8.54 -13.54 11.75
CA GLU A 80 7.22 -13.57 12.38
C GLU A 80 6.18 -12.82 11.55
N LEU A 81 6.56 -11.68 10.96
CA LEU A 81 5.73 -10.89 10.06
C LEU A 81 5.50 -11.57 8.69
N GLY A 82 6.24 -12.64 8.38
CA GLY A 82 6.16 -13.33 7.09
C GLY A 82 6.80 -12.56 5.94
N LEU A 83 7.70 -11.61 6.24
CA LEU A 83 8.43 -10.82 5.25
C LEU A 83 9.72 -11.50 4.79
N THR A 84 10.18 -12.50 5.55
CA THR A 84 11.32 -13.35 5.20
C THR A 84 11.21 -14.74 5.82
N THR A 85 12.23 -15.57 5.68
CA THR A 85 12.28 -16.94 6.24
C THR A 85 13.51 -17.13 7.15
N PRO A 86 13.50 -18.10 8.10
CA PRO A 86 14.64 -18.34 8.98
C PRO A 86 15.98 -18.53 8.24
N ALA A 87 15.93 -19.17 7.06
CA ALA A 87 17.11 -19.47 6.25
C ALA A 87 17.86 -18.22 5.74
N THR A 88 17.26 -17.03 5.82
CA THR A 88 17.87 -15.79 5.31
C THR A 88 18.72 -15.05 6.34
N MET A 89 18.87 -15.57 7.57
CA MET A 89 19.64 -14.90 8.65
C MET A 89 21.03 -14.47 8.18
N GLY A 90 21.81 -15.39 7.58
CA GLY A 90 23.15 -15.06 7.11
C GLY A 90 23.18 -14.02 5.98
N ILE A 91 22.11 -13.90 5.19
CA ILE A 91 21.99 -12.81 4.20
C ILE A 91 21.73 -11.49 4.92
N PHE A 92 20.82 -11.50 5.89
CA PHE A 92 20.48 -10.32 6.68
C PHE A 92 21.71 -9.78 7.44
N GLU A 93 22.47 -10.64 8.11
CA GLU A 93 23.73 -10.29 8.77
C GLU A 93 24.72 -9.63 7.80
N ARG A 94 24.93 -10.21 6.61
CA ARG A 94 25.81 -9.62 5.59
C ARG A 94 25.32 -8.27 5.09
N ARG A 95 24.00 -8.07 4.97
CA ARG A 95 23.42 -6.78 4.56
C ARG A 95 23.68 -5.71 5.60
N VAL A 96 23.46 -6.03 6.88
CA VAL A 96 23.75 -5.12 7.98
C VAL A 96 25.25 -4.81 8.06
N ALA A 97 26.12 -5.82 7.90
CA ALA A 97 27.57 -5.64 7.93
C ALA A 97 28.11 -4.80 6.75
N ALA A 98 27.40 -4.76 5.62
CA ALA A 98 27.78 -3.98 4.44
C ALA A 98 27.48 -2.48 4.56
N TYR A 99 26.79 -2.04 5.62
CA TYR A 99 26.56 -0.62 5.84
C TYR A 99 27.85 0.12 6.17
N PRO A 100 28.02 1.38 5.71
CA PRO A 100 29.26 2.14 5.95
C PRO A 100 29.65 2.24 7.43
N GLU A 101 28.66 2.29 8.33
CA GLU A 101 28.86 2.37 9.78
C GLU A 101 28.74 1.00 10.49
N GLY A 102 28.53 -0.07 9.72
CA GLY A 102 28.53 -1.46 10.16
C GLY A 102 27.42 -1.84 11.14
N ALA A 103 27.62 -3.01 11.77
CA ALA A 103 26.65 -3.64 12.66
C ALA A 103 26.40 -2.87 13.98
N ALA A 104 27.39 -2.11 14.46
CA ALA A 104 27.28 -1.30 15.67
C ALA A 104 26.28 -0.15 15.50
N ALA A 105 26.34 0.55 14.37
CA ALA A 105 25.39 1.61 14.05
C ALA A 105 23.97 1.06 13.86
N PHE A 106 23.83 -0.09 13.19
CA PHE A 106 22.53 -0.76 13.11
C PHE A 106 21.95 -1.08 14.50
N ALA A 107 22.76 -1.61 15.42
CA ALA A 107 22.27 -1.93 16.76
C ALA A 107 21.81 -0.69 17.53
N LYS A 108 22.55 0.43 17.40
CA LYS A 108 22.16 1.72 17.96
C LYS A 108 20.85 2.24 17.35
N ASP A 109 20.76 2.27 16.02
CA ASP A 109 19.55 2.67 15.30
C ASP A 109 18.35 1.80 15.70
N TYR A 110 18.58 0.49 15.88
CA TYR A 110 17.55 -0.47 16.28
C TYR A 110 17.08 -0.25 17.71
N GLN A 111 17.97 0.13 18.64
CA GLN A 111 17.61 0.47 20.02
C GLN A 111 16.77 1.76 20.08
N GLU A 112 17.15 2.77 19.31
CA GLU A 112 16.48 4.08 19.32
C GLU A 112 15.17 4.07 18.52
N ARG A 113 15.20 3.49 17.32
CA ARG A 113 14.10 3.49 16.34
C ARG A 113 14.03 2.14 15.60
N PRO A 114 13.56 1.06 16.26
CA PRO A 114 13.52 -0.29 15.66
C PRO A 114 12.82 -0.32 14.30
N TYR A 115 11.67 0.36 14.21
CA TYR A 115 10.87 0.47 12.99
C TYR A 115 11.66 1.02 11.81
N ARG A 116 12.52 2.02 12.04
CA ARG A 116 13.31 2.68 10.99
C ARG A 116 14.50 1.81 10.60
N ALA A 117 15.22 1.28 11.58
CA ALA A 117 16.40 0.45 11.37
C ALA A 117 16.08 -0.80 10.53
N VAL A 118 15.03 -1.52 10.89
CA VAL A 118 14.65 -2.76 10.17
C VAL A 118 14.03 -2.46 8.81
N THR A 119 13.19 -1.42 8.71
CA THR A 119 12.60 -1.03 7.41
C THR A 119 13.71 -0.64 6.42
N ARG A 120 14.75 0.08 6.84
CA ARG A 120 15.93 0.41 5.99
C ARG A 120 16.56 -0.86 5.40
N VAL A 121 16.82 -1.87 6.24
CA VAL A 121 17.40 -3.14 5.79
C VAL A 121 16.50 -3.84 4.77
N LEU A 122 15.19 -3.86 4.99
CA LEU A 122 14.25 -4.44 4.01
C LEU A 122 14.25 -3.69 2.68
N VAL A 123 14.27 -2.35 2.72
CA VAL A 123 14.31 -1.50 1.53
C VAL A 123 15.55 -1.79 0.70
N ASP A 124 16.73 -1.85 1.33
CA ASP A 124 18.00 -2.08 0.63
C ASP A 124 18.16 -3.51 0.11
N TRP A 125 17.47 -4.47 0.73
CA TRP A 125 17.64 -5.88 0.42
C TRP A 125 16.58 -6.43 -0.54
N LEU A 126 15.31 -6.27 -0.21
CA LEU A 126 14.20 -6.97 -0.88
C LEU A 126 13.31 -6.04 -1.70
N ALA A 127 13.32 -4.74 -1.44
CA ALA A 127 12.42 -3.84 -2.12
C ALA A 127 12.80 -3.62 -3.59
N VAL A 128 11.79 -3.25 -4.36
CA VAL A 128 11.90 -2.52 -5.61
C VAL A 128 11.80 -1.04 -5.26
N ARG A 129 12.83 -0.27 -5.58
CA ARG A 129 12.84 1.18 -5.36
C ARG A 129 12.31 1.89 -6.60
N ALA A 130 11.48 2.91 -6.39
CA ALA A 130 10.96 3.76 -7.45
C ALA A 130 11.26 5.23 -7.13
N SER A 131 11.91 5.91 -8.07
CA SER A 131 12.18 7.35 -8.00
C SER A 131 10.92 8.17 -8.30
N THR A 132 10.89 9.40 -7.80
CA THR A 132 9.88 10.42 -8.11
C THR A 132 9.89 10.88 -9.57
N GLU A 133 11.05 10.80 -10.25
CA GLU A 133 11.16 11.06 -11.70
C GLU A 133 10.38 10.01 -12.53
N PHE A 134 10.00 8.91 -11.89
CA PHE A 134 9.12 7.84 -12.34
C PHE A 134 9.14 7.50 -13.84
N ASP A 135 9.99 6.52 -14.16
CA ASP A 135 10.03 5.81 -15.43
C ASP A 135 9.31 4.44 -15.31
N PRO A 136 8.13 4.26 -15.93
CA PRO A 136 7.33 3.03 -15.80
C PRO A 136 8.00 1.79 -16.41
N PRO A 137 8.58 1.82 -17.62
CA PRO A 137 9.39 0.71 -18.13
C PRO A 137 10.52 0.28 -17.19
N LYS A 138 11.27 1.24 -16.63
CA LYS A 138 12.36 0.93 -15.68
C LYS A 138 11.83 0.27 -14.41
N LEU A 139 10.77 0.83 -13.81
CA LEU A 139 10.13 0.24 -12.63
C LEU A 139 9.59 -1.17 -12.92
N LEU A 140 8.96 -1.36 -14.08
CA LEU A 140 8.44 -2.66 -14.50
C LEU A 140 9.54 -3.73 -14.63
N GLY A 141 10.73 -3.33 -15.12
CA GLY A 141 11.90 -4.20 -15.15
C GLY A 141 12.25 -4.75 -13.77
N GLU A 142 12.36 -3.88 -12.77
CA GLU A 142 12.65 -4.26 -11.38
C GLU A 142 11.52 -5.10 -10.75
N VAL A 143 10.26 -4.72 -11.01
CA VAL A 143 9.08 -5.48 -10.59
C VAL A 143 9.11 -6.90 -11.16
N ASN A 144 9.47 -7.05 -12.44
CA ASN A 144 9.55 -8.36 -13.09
C ASN A 144 10.65 -9.25 -12.52
N LEU A 145 11.78 -8.69 -12.05
CA LEU A 145 12.79 -9.47 -11.33
C LEU A 145 12.17 -10.14 -10.09
N ARG A 146 11.29 -9.45 -9.35
CA ARG A 146 10.59 -10.02 -8.19
C ARG A 146 9.47 -10.97 -8.59
N LEU A 147 8.65 -10.61 -9.58
CA LEU A 147 7.55 -11.44 -10.06
C LEU A 147 8.04 -12.77 -10.67
N SER A 148 9.25 -12.81 -11.22
CA SER A 148 9.83 -14.03 -11.79
C SER A 148 9.91 -15.18 -10.78
N SER A 149 10.14 -14.86 -9.49
CA SER A 149 10.16 -15.84 -8.40
C SER A 149 8.79 -16.51 -8.17
N PHE A 150 7.73 -15.92 -8.73
CA PHE A 150 6.35 -16.43 -8.71
C PHE A 150 5.92 -17.01 -10.07
N GLY A 151 6.84 -17.11 -11.04
CA GLY A 151 6.52 -17.51 -12.41
C GLY A 151 5.61 -16.51 -13.12
N LEU A 152 5.69 -15.22 -12.75
CA LEU A 152 4.88 -14.15 -13.32
C LEU A 152 5.78 -13.16 -14.05
N ALA A 153 5.24 -12.56 -15.10
CA ALA A 153 5.83 -11.43 -15.80
C ALA A 153 4.70 -10.47 -16.19
N ALA A 154 4.97 -9.19 -16.04
CA ALA A 154 4.10 -8.10 -16.43
C ALA A 154 4.67 -7.40 -17.66
N GLU A 155 3.81 -7.09 -18.62
CA GLU A 155 4.15 -6.30 -19.81
C GLU A 155 3.37 -4.98 -19.79
N LEU A 156 4.04 -3.88 -20.11
CA LEU A 156 3.40 -2.58 -20.33
C LEU A 156 3.35 -2.30 -21.83
N LYS A 157 2.15 -2.10 -22.34
CA LYS A 157 1.85 -1.74 -23.73
C LYS A 157 1.10 -0.42 -23.78
N GLU A 158 1.08 0.21 -24.95
CA GLU A 158 0.25 1.39 -25.21
C GLU A 158 0.43 2.50 -24.16
N LEU A 159 1.68 2.75 -23.75
CA LEU A 159 2.00 3.83 -22.82
C LEU A 159 1.80 5.18 -23.50
N THR A 160 0.86 5.96 -23.00
CA THR A 160 0.48 7.27 -23.57
C THR A 160 0.26 8.30 -22.46
N TRP A 161 0.52 9.56 -22.76
CA TRP A 161 0.11 10.68 -21.92
C TRP A 161 -1.40 10.90 -22.01
N LEU A 162 -2.05 11.07 -20.86
CA LEU A 162 -3.41 11.59 -20.78
C LEU A 162 -3.41 13.09 -20.52
N ASP A 163 -2.51 13.52 -19.64
CA ASP A 163 -2.27 14.92 -19.31
C ASP A 163 -0.79 15.06 -18.96
N GLN A 164 -0.06 15.83 -19.75
CA GLN A 164 1.38 16.01 -19.56
C GLN A 164 1.69 17.01 -18.45
N GLU A 165 0.83 18.00 -18.22
CA GLU A 165 1.01 19.02 -17.17
C GLU A 165 0.84 18.40 -15.78
N LEU A 166 -0.13 17.48 -15.65
CA LEU A 166 -0.40 16.77 -14.39
C LEU A 166 0.43 15.49 -14.22
N GLY A 167 1.35 15.17 -15.13
CA GLY A 167 2.13 13.94 -15.07
C GLY A 167 1.30 12.65 -15.31
N LEU A 168 0.04 12.77 -15.73
CA LEU A 168 -0.92 11.67 -15.80
C LEU A 168 -0.74 10.88 -17.10
N ARG A 169 -0.43 9.60 -16.92
CA ARG A 169 -0.22 8.62 -18.00
C ARG A 169 -1.26 7.51 -17.94
N LYS A 170 -1.38 6.81 -19.06
CA LYS A 170 -2.18 5.59 -19.19
C LYS A 170 -1.34 4.54 -19.89
N GLY A 171 -1.43 3.30 -19.42
CA GLY A 171 -0.85 2.15 -20.10
C GLY A 171 -1.72 0.92 -19.95
N ARG A 172 -1.54 -0.03 -20.86
CA ARG A 172 -2.15 -1.35 -20.81
C ARG A 172 -1.15 -2.32 -20.19
N VAL A 173 -1.45 -2.81 -19.00
CA VAL A 173 -0.63 -3.81 -18.31
C VAL A 173 -1.21 -5.20 -18.54
N LEU A 174 -0.38 -6.13 -19.00
CA LEU A 174 -0.73 -7.54 -19.17
C LEU A 174 0.06 -8.36 -18.17
N LEU A 175 -0.60 -9.28 -17.47
CA LEU A 175 0.03 -10.17 -16.50
C LEU A 175 -0.75 -11.47 -16.41
N GLY A 176 -0.09 -12.61 -16.69
CA GLY A 176 -0.68 -13.94 -16.52
C GLY A 176 -1.99 -14.14 -17.28
N GLY A 177 -2.08 -13.63 -18.51
CA GLY A 177 -3.27 -13.71 -19.37
C GLY A 177 -4.39 -12.72 -19.00
N ARG A 178 -4.18 -11.87 -17.97
CA ARG A 178 -5.11 -10.79 -17.60
C ARG A 178 -4.58 -9.47 -18.13
N GLU A 179 -5.49 -8.57 -18.44
CA GLU A 179 -5.17 -7.23 -18.92
C GLU A 179 -5.86 -6.19 -18.05
N LYS A 180 -5.18 -5.08 -17.79
CA LYS A 180 -5.77 -3.90 -17.15
C LYS A 180 -5.22 -2.62 -17.75
N ILE A 181 -6.12 -1.69 -18.04
CA ILE A 181 -5.75 -0.30 -18.28
C ILE A 181 -5.47 0.35 -16.92
N VAL A 182 -4.24 0.83 -16.75
CA VAL A 182 -3.80 1.54 -15.55
C VAL A 182 -3.61 3.02 -15.93
N ARG A 183 -4.21 3.91 -15.13
CA ARG A 183 -3.94 5.34 -15.17
C ARG A 183 -3.10 5.69 -13.96
N PHE A 184 -2.03 6.45 -14.16
CA PHE A 184 -1.06 6.68 -13.11
C PHE A 184 -0.34 8.01 -13.28
N LYS A 185 -0.13 8.71 -12.18
CA LYS A 185 0.75 9.89 -12.12
C LYS A 185 2.13 9.52 -11.57
N ASP A 186 2.16 8.61 -10.60
CA ASP A 186 3.32 8.27 -9.79
C ASP A 186 3.50 6.72 -9.67
N PRO A 187 4.59 6.24 -9.05
CA PRO A 187 4.80 4.81 -8.84
C PRO A 187 3.69 4.12 -8.05
N ARG A 188 3.04 4.79 -7.08
CA ARG A 188 1.98 4.18 -6.26
C ARG A 188 0.77 3.82 -7.11
N ASP A 189 0.32 4.73 -7.95
CA ASP A 189 -0.80 4.47 -8.87
C ASP A 189 -0.50 3.29 -9.81
N PHE A 190 0.72 3.23 -10.33
CA PHE A 190 1.15 2.15 -11.20
C PHE A 190 1.18 0.81 -10.47
N MET A 191 1.79 0.77 -9.29
CA MET A 191 1.88 -0.43 -8.46
C MET A 191 0.52 -0.91 -7.95
N LYS A 192 -0.45 0.00 -7.72
CA LYS A 192 -1.84 -0.38 -7.47
C LYS A 192 -2.44 -1.16 -8.64
N GLY A 193 -2.18 -0.72 -9.87
CA GLY A 193 -2.58 -1.44 -11.09
C GLY A 193 -1.97 -2.85 -11.18
N ILE A 194 -0.68 -3.00 -10.84
CA ILE A 194 -0.01 -4.29 -10.76
C ILE A 194 -0.63 -5.17 -9.67
N ASN A 195 -0.84 -4.62 -8.48
CA ASN A 195 -1.44 -5.33 -7.34
C ASN A 195 -2.82 -5.89 -7.67
N ASP A 196 -3.66 -5.13 -8.36
CA ASP A 196 -4.99 -5.60 -8.80
C ASP A 196 -4.89 -6.82 -9.74
N LEU A 197 -3.84 -6.90 -10.57
CA LEU A 197 -3.62 -8.03 -11.48
C LEU A 197 -3.11 -9.28 -10.75
N ILE A 198 -2.21 -9.11 -9.76
CA ILE A 198 -1.62 -10.23 -9.00
C ILE A 198 -2.46 -10.69 -7.80
N ALA A 199 -3.49 -9.95 -7.39
CA ALA A 199 -4.35 -10.29 -6.25
C ALA A 199 -4.86 -11.76 -6.23
N PRO A 200 -5.27 -12.41 -7.35
CA PRO A 200 -5.69 -13.82 -7.32
C PRO A 200 -4.58 -14.81 -6.94
N ARG A 201 -3.31 -14.41 -7.06
CA ARG A 201 -2.15 -15.19 -6.61
C ARG A 201 -1.90 -15.04 -5.11
N ARG A 202 -2.77 -14.32 -4.40
CA ARG A 202 -2.64 -13.96 -2.98
C ARG A 202 -1.30 -13.27 -2.72
N ALA A 203 -0.77 -12.54 -3.70
CA ALA A 203 0.47 -11.80 -3.60
C ALA A 203 0.19 -10.30 -3.78
N VAL A 204 1.04 -9.47 -3.16
CA VAL A 204 0.92 -8.02 -3.21
C VAL A 204 2.29 -7.39 -3.05
N PHE A 205 2.53 -6.31 -3.78
CA PHE A 205 3.59 -5.37 -3.48
C PHE A 205 3.13 -4.44 -2.36
N LEU A 206 3.71 -4.63 -1.17
CA LEU A 206 3.51 -3.75 -0.02
C LEU A 206 4.46 -2.57 -0.13
N GLU A 207 3.95 -1.36 0.03
CA GLU A 207 4.78 -0.17 0.14
C GLU A 207 5.41 -0.10 1.54
N LEU A 208 6.72 0.15 1.59
CA LEU A 208 7.47 0.43 2.80
C LEU A 208 7.71 1.93 2.93
N GLU A 209 7.65 2.44 4.15
CA GLU A 209 8.06 3.80 4.45
C GLU A 209 9.57 3.96 4.30
N THR A 210 9.99 5.01 3.60
CA THR A 210 11.40 5.30 3.28
C THR A 210 11.91 6.53 4.02
N TRP A 211 11.00 7.39 4.52
CA TRP A 211 11.34 8.73 5.05
C TRP A 211 12.15 9.56 4.05
N SER A 212 11.86 9.38 2.76
CA SER A 212 12.38 10.15 1.65
C SER A 212 11.28 10.33 0.62
N ASP A 213 11.56 11.07 -0.45
CA ASP A 213 10.61 11.23 -1.55
C ASP A 213 10.49 9.96 -2.43
N GLU A 214 11.38 8.98 -2.25
CA GLU A 214 11.36 7.73 -3.01
C GLU A 214 10.37 6.71 -2.44
N PHE A 215 9.90 5.81 -3.30
CA PHE A 215 9.03 4.71 -2.92
C PHE A 215 9.80 3.39 -2.87
N ALA A 216 9.39 2.50 -1.97
CA ALA A 216 9.93 1.16 -1.89
C ALA A 216 8.80 0.14 -1.77
N PHE A 217 8.85 -0.92 -2.58
CA PHE A 217 7.83 -1.96 -2.62
C PHE A 217 8.42 -3.35 -2.43
N ILE A 218 7.88 -4.14 -1.50
CA ILE A 218 8.27 -5.55 -1.32
C ILE A 218 7.14 -6.48 -1.78
N LEU A 219 7.49 -7.50 -2.55
CA LEU A 219 6.53 -8.52 -2.97
C LEU A 219 6.36 -9.55 -1.85
N VAL A 220 5.13 -9.67 -1.34
CA VAL A 220 4.79 -10.60 -0.26
C VAL A 220 3.63 -11.50 -0.69
N ARG A 221 3.76 -12.80 -0.43
CA ARG A 221 2.68 -13.76 -0.56
C ARG A 221 1.95 -13.88 0.76
N GLU A 222 0.62 -13.80 0.71
CA GLU A 222 -0.29 -13.95 1.85
C GLU A 222 0.13 -13.09 3.04
N PRO A 223 0.11 -11.73 2.90
CA PRO A 223 0.52 -10.84 3.98
C PRO A 223 -0.23 -11.14 5.27
N ARG A 224 0.52 -11.26 6.37
CA ARG A 224 -0.01 -11.50 7.72
C ARG A 224 -0.50 -10.18 8.31
N TRP A 225 -1.63 -9.67 7.81
CA TRP A 225 -2.14 -8.36 8.20
C TRP A 225 -2.36 -8.22 9.70
N ASP A 226 -2.85 -9.26 10.36
CA ASP A 226 -2.99 -9.33 11.82
C ASP A 226 -1.69 -8.98 12.57
N ARG A 227 -0.55 -9.43 12.05
CA ARG A 227 0.77 -9.16 12.64
C ARG A 227 1.36 -7.84 12.16
N LEU A 228 1.20 -7.52 10.87
CA LEU A 228 1.72 -6.29 10.28
C LEU A 228 1.10 -5.04 10.92
N VAL A 229 -0.20 -5.07 11.24
CA VAL A 229 -0.90 -3.96 11.89
C VAL A 229 -0.41 -3.72 13.32
N ALA A 230 -0.02 -4.78 14.03
CA ALA A 230 0.49 -4.69 15.40
C ALA A 230 2.01 -4.45 15.47
N SER A 231 2.70 -4.45 14.33
CA SER A 231 4.16 -4.38 14.28
C SER A 231 4.68 -2.98 14.54
N GLU A 232 5.69 -2.89 15.40
CA GLU A 232 6.57 -1.72 15.52
C GLU A 232 7.97 -2.00 14.93
N ALA A 233 8.15 -3.12 14.25
CA ALA A 233 9.42 -3.49 13.63
C ALA A 233 9.53 -2.99 12.18
N VAL A 234 8.42 -2.87 11.44
CA VAL A 234 8.44 -2.44 10.04
C VAL A 234 7.28 -1.50 9.78
N VAL A 235 7.51 -0.46 8.99
CA VAL A 235 6.48 0.50 8.61
C VAL A 235 5.98 0.20 7.21
N VAL A 236 4.84 -0.48 7.14
CA VAL A 236 4.12 -0.73 5.88
C VAL A 236 3.08 0.38 5.68
N LYS A 237 3.00 0.91 4.46
CA LYS A 237 2.01 1.91 4.06
C LYS A 237 0.84 1.21 3.36
N ALA A 238 -0.22 0.97 4.13
CA ALA A 238 -1.45 0.36 3.63
C ALA A 238 -2.65 0.84 4.46
N PRO A 239 -3.88 0.83 3.92
CA PRO A 239 -5.08 1.17 4.70
C PRO A 239 -5.21 0.36 5.99
N GLN A 240 -4.76 -0.90 5.98
CA GLN A 240 -4.80 -1.80 7.13
C GLN A 240 -3.92 -1.31 8.29
N THR A 241 -2.80 -0.66 8.00
CA THR A 241 -1.81 -0.19 8.99
C THR A 241 -2.00 1.29 9.36
N ALA A 242 -3.08 1.92 8.91
CA ALA A 242 -3.40 3.33 9.12
C ALA A 242 -4.03 3.61 10.50
N SER A 243 -3.29 3.29 11.57
CA SER A 243 -3.77 3.37 12.97
C SER A 243 -3.26 4.58 13.76
N GLY A 244 -2.54 5.51 13.12
CA GLY A 244 -1.85 6.64 13.73
C GLY A 244 -2.60 7.96 13.75
N GLY A 245 -3.85 8.01 13.29
CA GLY A 245 -4.67 9.22 13.24
C GLY A 245 -5.18 9.53 11.84
N GLN A 246 -5.39 10.82 11.54
CA GLN A 246 -5.90 11.30 10.26
C GLN A 246 -4.94 12.32 9.63
N CYS A 247 -4.92 12.36 8.30
CA CYS A 247 -4.22 13.38 7.52
C CYS A 247 -4.94 14.73 7.69
N GLY A 248 -4.20 15.80 8.01
CA GLY A 248 -4.75 17.14 8.17
C GLY A 248 -5.35 17.72 6.87
N GLU A 249 -4.80 17.35 5.71
CA GLU A 249 -5.22 17.90 4.41
C GLU A 249 -6.48 17.23 3.85
N CYS A 250 -6.57 15.90 3.94
CA CYS A 250 -7.66 15.14 3.29
C CYS A 250 -8.51 14.31 4.25
N GLY A 251 -8.21 14.29 5.54
CA GLY A 251 -8.95 13.52 6.56
C GLY A 251 -8.77 12.00 6.48
N ALA A 252 -8.00 11.48 5.52
CA ALA A 252 -7.77 10.05 5.38
C ALA A 252 -7.00 9.47 6.59
N PRO A 253 -7.26 8.22 7.00
CA PRO A 253 -6.50 7.58 8.06
C PRO A 253 -5.02 7.43 7.66
N VAL A 254 -4.12 7.58 8.62
CA VAL A 254 -2.66 7.52 8.42
C VAL A 254 -1.99 6.61 9.43
N GLY A 255 -0.82 6.07 9.11
CA GLY A 255 -0.03 5.26 10.04
C GLY A 255 0.75 6.08 11.07
N LYS A 256 1.10 5.43 12.19
CA LYS A 256 1.83 6.04 13.31
C LYS A 256 3.19 6.60 12.91
N TYR A 257 3.90 5.94 12.00
CA TYR A 257 5.27 6.30 11.59
C TYR A 257 5.40 6.71 10.12
N TRP A 258 4.27 6.96 9.45
CA TRP A 258 4.30 7.38 8.04
C TRP A 258 4.84 8.81 7.92
N HIS A 259 5.59 9.06 6.86
CA HIS A 259 6.12 10.39 6.53
C HIS A 259 5.14 11.18 5.65
N ASP A 260 4.37 10.51 4.79
CA ASP A 260 3.37 11.16 3.93
C ASP A 260 2.07 10.36 3.82
N CYS A 261 0.99 11.04 3.45
CA CYS A 261 -0.34 10.48 3.31
C CYS A 261 -0.46 9.60 2.06
N LEU A 262 -0.84 8.33 2.24
CA LEU A 262 -1.08 7.40 1.13
C LEU A 262 -2.19 7.87 0.16
N THR A 263 -3.13 8.70 0.62
CA THR A 263 -4.29 9.14 -0.18
C THR A 263 -4.00 10.40 -1.00
N CYS A 264 -3.44 11.44 -0.37
CA CYS A 264 -3.22 12.74 -1.03
C CYS A 264 -1.74 13.09 -1.27
N GLY A 265 -0.80 12.33 -0.71
CA GLY A 265 0.64 12.62 -0.80
C GLY A 265 1.13 13.76 0.09
N ALA A 266 0.28 14.32 0.95
CA ALA A 266 0.70 15.36 1.89
C ALA A 266 1.77 14.83 2.85
N VAL A 267 2.92 15.48 2.88
CA VAL A 267 4.04 15.18 3.78
C VAL A 267 3.72 15.70 5.18
N PHE A 268 4.03 14.92 6.20
CA PHE A 268 3.86 15.30 7.60
C PHE A 268 5.17 15.87 8.13
N GLU A 269 5.10 17.10 8.65
CA GLU A 269 6.14 17.64 9.51
C GLU A 269 6.13 16.84 10.82
N ARG A 270 7.04 15.86 10.95
CA ARG A 270 7.23 15.14 12.21
C ARG A 270 8.73 15.12 12.52
N GLU A 271 9.07 15.64 13.69
CA GLU A 271 10.42 15.65 14.29
C GLU A 271 10.92 14.24 14.68
#